data_AF-M0LBN1-F1
#
_entry.id   AF-M0LBN1-F1
#
_cell.length_a   1.000
_cell.length_b   1.000
_cell.length_c   1.000
_cell.angle_alpha   90.00
_cell.angle_beta   90.00
_cell.angle_gamma   90.00
#
_symmetry.space_group_name_H-M   'P 1'
#
loop_
_entity.id
_entity.type
_entity.pdbx_description
1 polymer ?
#
loop_
_entity_poly.entity_id
_entity_poly.type
_entity_poly.pdbx_seq_one_letter_code
_entity_poly.pdbx_strand_id
1 'polypeptide(L)'
;MLFDEVTDLIDEYSRDELESQLTELKTEQEELAAEYDVSSLTEFREQLAGEDLSAAELRERRNVVETWEAINTELRLVKHALQLYDDVVGLSSPESGSHSTFA
;
A
#
# COMPACT_ATOMS: atom_id res chain seq x y z
N MET A 1 -8.39 -14.44 -3.99
CA MET A 1 -6.95 -14.61 -3.66
C MET A 1 -6.29 -13.26 -3.87
N LEU A 2 -5.10 -12.99 -3.30
CA LEU A 2 -4.42 -11.69 -3.47
C LEU A 2 -4.21 -11.28 -4.94
N PHE A 3 -4.06 -12.26 -5.84
CA PHE A 3 -3.94 -12.02 -7.27
C PHE A 3 -5.25 -11.57 -7.92
N ASP A 4 -6.40 -12.12 -7.50
CA ASP A 4 -7.71 -11.72 -8.04
C ASP A 4 -7.97 -10.24 -7.71
N GLU A 5 -7.66 -9.84 -6.47
CA GLU A 5 -7.87 -8.47 -5.98
C GLU A 5 -6.98 -7.43 -6.68
N VAL A 6 -5.74 -7.79 -7.03
CA VAL A 6 -4.87 -6.95 -7.87
C VAL A 6 -5.40 -6.85 -9.30
N THR A 7 -5.96 -7.93 -9.83
CA THR A 7 -6.50 -7.94 -11.20
C THR A 7 -7.78 -7.11 -11.28
N ASP A 8 -8.65 -7.21 -10.27
CA ASP A 8 -9.85 -6.38 -10.14
C ASP A 8 -9.49 -4.88 -10.08
N LEU A 9 -8.45 -4.52 -9.32
CA LEU A 9 -7.95 -3.13 -9.26
C LEU A 9 -7.48 -2.60 -10.63
N ILE A 10 -6.81 -3.43 -11.43
CA ILE A 10 -6.31 -3.06 -12.76
C ILE A 10 -7.46 -2.96 -13.78
N ASP A 11 -8.51 -3.76 -13.61
CA ASP A 11 -9.68 -3.73 -14.52
C ASP A 11 -10.61 -2.55 -14.19
N GLU A 12 -10.68 -2.16 -12.91
CA GLU A 12 -11.58 -1.12 -12.42
C GLU A 12 -10.95 0.29 -12.41
N TYR A 13 -9.64 0.41 -12.21
CA TYR A 13 -8.95 1.69 -12.09
C TYR A 13 -7.82 1.85 -13.11
N SER A 14 -7.68 3.07 -13.63
CA SER A 14 -6.53 3.45 -14.45
C SER A 14 -5.26 3.62 -13.59
N ARG A 15 -4.10 3.61 -14.24
CA ARG A 15 -2.81 3.88 -13.59
C ARG A 15 -2.83 5.20 -12.82
N ASP A 16 -3.29 6.30 -13.43
CA ASP A 16 -3.35 7.62 -12.79
C ASP A 16 -4.24 7.61 -11.53
N GLU A 17 -5.37 6.89 -11.56
CA GLU A 17 -6.25 6.74 -10.41
C GLU A 17 -5.59 5.94 -9.28
N LEU A 18 -4.84 4.88 -9.61
CA LEU A 18 -4.08 4.11 -8.63
C LEU A 18 -2.91 4.91 -8.04
N GLU A 19 -2.25 5.77 -8.82
CA GLU A 19 -1.22 6.68 -8.32
C GLU A 19 -1.80 7.74 -7.37
N SER A 20 -3.01 8.24 -7.67
CA SER A 20 -3.76 9.11 -6.75
C SER A 20 -4.13 8.39 -5.45
N GLN A 21 -4.69 7.18 -5.54
CA GLN A 21 -5.02 6.35 -4.37
C GLN A 21 -3.78 6.05 -3.52
N LEU A 22 -2.64 5.74 -4.16
CA LEU A 22 -1.38 5.53 -3.47
C LEU A 22 -0.94 6.75 -2.64
N THR A 23 -1.19 7.95 -3.17
CA THR A 23 -0.88 9.22 -2.49
C THR A 23 -1.81 9.45 -1.32
N GLU A 24 -3.12 9.25 -1.51
CA GLU A 24 -4.14 9.39 -0.49
C GLU A 24 -3.91 8.44 0.69
N LEU A 25 -3.69 7.15 0.42
CA LEU A 25 -3.41 6.14 1.46
C LEU A 25 -2.13 6.43 2.24
N LYS A 26 -1.10 7.01 1.59
CA LYS A 26 0.11 7.45 2.28
C LYS A 26 -0.15 8.64 3.19
N THR A 27 -0.93 9.61 2.72
CA THR A 27 -1.32 10.77 3.54
C THR A 27 -2.12 10.32 4.74
N GLU A 28 -3.10 9.44 4.59
CA GLU A 28 -3.89 8.91 5.71
C GLU A 28 -2.99 8.15 6.72
N GLN A 29 -2.03 7.36 6.22
CA GLN A 29 -1.04 6.72 7.08
C GLN A 29 -0.16 7.74 7.83
N GLU A 30 0.28 8.81 7.18
CA GLU A 30 1.09 9.88 7.80
C GLU A 30 0.28 10.68 8.84
N GLU A 31 -1.01 10.91 8.59
CA GLU A 31 -1.91 11.55 9.53
C GLU A 31 -2.10 10.70 10.78
N LEU A 32 -2.36 9.40 10.63
CA LEU A 32 -2.44 8.46 11.77
C LEU A 32 -1.12 8.38 12.53
N ALA A 33 0.01 8.34 11.82
CA ALA A 33 1.34 8.36 12.41
C ALA A 33 1.58 9.62 13.26
N ALA A 34 1.21 10.78 12.74
CA ALA A 34 1.34 12.05 13.44
C ALA A 34 0.37 12.18 14.62
N GLU A 35 -0.85 11.65 14.51
CA GLU A 35 -1.86 11.68 15.58
C GLU A 35 -1.40 10.92 16.82
N TYR A 36 -0.75 9.77 16.63
CA TYR A 36 -0.31 8.90 17.71
C TYR A 36 1.18 9.04 18.06
N ASP A 37 1.91 9.93 17.38
CA ASP A 37 3.36 10.14 17.52
C ASP A 37 4.17 8.84 17.35
N VAL A 38 3.84 8.09 16.30
CA VAL A 38 4.44 6.78 15.98
C VAL A 38 4.90 6.72 14.54
N SER A 39 6.03 6.08 14.28
CA SER A 39 6.56 5.94 12.92
C SER A 39 6.04 4.71 12.17
N SER A 40 5.41 3.76 12.87
CA SER A 40 4.92 2.52 12.28
C SER A 40 3.81 1.87 13.09
N LEU A 41 3.04 0.99 12.43
CA LEU A 41 2.03 0.16 13.09
C LEU A 41 2.62 -0.74 14.19
N THR A 42 3.86 -1.20 14.01
CA THR A 42 4.56 -2.00 15.03
C THR A 42 4.80 -1.17 16.29
N GLU A 43 5.33 0.04 16.14
CA GLU A 43 5.57 0.97 17.24
C GLU A 43 4.25 1.32 17.96
N PHE A 44 3.18 1.56 17.21
CA PHE A 44 1.85 1.82 17.77
C PHE A 44 1.32 0.65 18.62
N ARG A 45 1.57 -0.58 18.18
CA ARG A 45 1.22 -1.79 18.93
C ARG A 45 2.06 -1.96 20.20
N GLU A 46 3.33 -1.59 20.14
CA GLU A 46 4.21 -1.59 21.32
C GLU A 46 3.76 -0.56 22.35
N GLN A 47 3.39 0.65 21.90
CA GLN A 47 2.83 1.69 22.75
C GLN A 47 1.53 1.22 23.43
N LEU A 48 0.63 0.58 22.68
CA LEU A 48 -0.59 -0.04 23.20
C LEU A 48 -0.36 -1.11 24.28
N ALA A 49 0.76 -1.84 24.21
CA ALA A 49 1.12 -2.85 25.18
C ALA A 49 1.83 -2.28 26.42
N GLY A 50 2.44 -1.09 26.30
CA GLY A 50 3.21 -0.43 27.36
C GLY A 50 2.45 0.64 28.15
N GLU A 51 1.36 1.20 27.61
CA GLU A 51 0.56 2.23 28.26
C GLU A 51 -0.52 1.65 29.19
N ASP A 52 -0.71 2.29 30.35
CA ASP A 52 -1.81 1.97 31.30
C ASP A 52 -3.11 2.64 30.82
N LEU A 53 -3.65 2.13 29.71
CA LEU A 53 -4.86 2.65 29.06
C LEU A 53 -6.13 2.07 29.70
N SER A 54 -7.18 2.88 29.77
CA SER A 54 -8.50 2.38 30.13
C SER A 54 -9.05 1.44 29.06
N ALA A 55 -10.04 0.61 29.43
CA ALA A 55 -10.69 -0.30 28.48
C ALA A 55 -11.42 0.43 27.33
N ALA A 56 -11.76 1.71 27.48
CA ALA A 56 -12.35 2.52 26.41
C ALA A 56 -11.28 2.96 25.41
N GLU A 57 -10.18 3.54 25.90
CA GLU A 57 -9.05 3.98 25.08
C GLU A 57 -8.41 2.80 24.34
N LEU A 58 -8.28 1.65 25.00
CA LEU A 58 -7.71 0.45 24.39
C LEU A 58 -8.59 -0.12 23.26
N ARG A 59 -9.91 0.11 23.29
CA ARG A 59 -10.80 -0.23 22.18
C ARG A 59 -10.68 0.75 21.02
N GLU A 60 -10.64 2.05 21.32
CA GLU A 60 -10.45 3.09 20.32
C GLU A 60 -9.14 2.90 19.55
N ARG A 61 -8.04 2.76 20.28
CA ARG A 61 -6.71 2.50 19.70
C ARG A 61 -6.65 1.20 18.90
N ARG A 62 -7.43 0.17 19.29
CA ARG A 62 -7.52 -1.08 18.52
C ARG A 62 -8.24 -0.89 17.20
N ASN A 63 -9.29 -0.07 17.15
CA ASN A 63 -9.94 0.28 15.88
C ASN A 63 -8.95 0.99 14.94
N VAL A 64 -8.12 1.88 15.48
CA VAL A 64 -7.06 2.55 14.70
C VAL A 64 -6.04 1.55 14.17
N VAL A 65 -5.66 0.54 14.95
CA VAL A 65 -4.80 -0.55 14.48
C VAL A 65 -5.43 -1.27 13.28
N GLU A 66 -6.73 -1.57 13.34
CA GLU A 66 -7.45 -2.23 12.23
C GLU A 66 -7.49 -1.34 10.98
N THR A 67 -7.76 -0.03 11.14
CA THR A 67 -7.70 0.94 10.04
C THR A 67 -6.32 0.98 9.40
N TRP A 68 -5.26 1.05 10.20
CA TRP A 68 -3.90 1.06 9.68
C TRP A 68 -3.54 -0.26 8.97
N GLU A 69 -4.01 -1.41 9.47
CA GLU A 69 -3.85 -2.69 8.75
C GLU A 69 -4.55 -2.70 7.39
N ALA A 70 -5.75 -2.14 7.31
CA ALA A 70 -6.48 -1.99 6.05
C ALA A 70 -5.69 -1.11 5.07
N ILE A 71 -5.26 0.08 5.50
CA ILE A 71 -4.43 1.00 4.68
C ILE A 71 -3.16 0.30 4.20
N ASN A 72 -2.45 -0.43 5.08
CA ASN A 72 -1.24 -1.15 4.69
C ASN A 72 -1.49 -2.26 3.67
N THR A 73 -2.65 -2.91 3.76
CA THR A 73 -3.06 -3.95 2.82
C THR A 73 -3.38 -3.33 1.47
N GLU A 74 -4.15 -2.26 1.46
CA GLU A 74 -4.52 -1.52 0.26
C GLU A 74 -3.29 -0.90 -0.43
N LEU A 75 -2.39 -0.27 0.33
CA LEU A 75 -1.09 0.21 -0.18
C LEU A 75 -0.30 -0.89 -0.88
N ARG A 76 -0.34 -2.12 -0.36
CA ARG A 76 0.35 -3.26 -0.98
C ARG A 76 -0.31 -3.65 -2.29
N LEU A 77 -1.64 -3.71 -2.33
CA LEU A 77 -2.41 -4.05 -3.52
C LEU A 77 -2.22 -3.01 -4.63
N VAL A 78 -2.38 -1.72 -4.31
CA VAL A 78 -2.18 -0.60 -5.26
C VAL A 78 -0.75 -0.58 -5.81
N LYS A 79 0.27 -0.80 -4.96
CA LYS A 79 1.66 -0.91 -5.43
C LYS A 79 1.88 -2.09 -6.38
N HIS A 80 1.28 -3.25 -6.08
CA HIS A 80 1.37 -4.40 -6.97
C HIS A 80 0.65 -4.17 -8.30
N ALA A 81 -0.51 -3.51 -8.28
CA ALA A 81 -1.23 -3.15 -9.50
C ALA A 81 -0.40 -2.21 -10.39
N LEU A 82 0.18 -1.15 -9.81
CA LEU A 82 1.08 -0.23 -10.52
C LEU A 82 2.33 -0.92 -11.08
N GLN A 83 2.93 -1.83 -10.31
CA GLN A 83 4.07 -2.61 -10.78
C GLN A 83 3.69 -3.47 -12.00
N LEU A 84 2.50 -4.07 -12.00
CA LEU A 84 2.04 -4.88 -13.14
C LEU A 84 1.81 -4.01 -14.39
N TYR A 85 1.33 -2.78 -14.24
CA TYR A 85 1.25 -1.83 -15.35
C TYR A 85 2.63 -1.52 -15.92
N ASP A 86 3.62 -1.24 -15.08
CA ASP A 86 5.00 -0.99 -15.52
C ASP A 86 5.61 -2.22 -16.20
N ASP A 87 5.37 -3.43 -15.68
CA ASP A 87 5.83 -4.68 -16.28
C ASP A 87 5.21 -4.90 -17.67
N VAL A 88 3.90 -4.70 -17.84
CA VAL A 88 3.21 -4.85 -19.14
C VAL A 88 3.69 -3.80 -20.15
N VAL A 89 3.87 -2.55 -19.74
CA VAL A 89 4.39 -1.48 -20.61
C VAL A 89 5.85 -1.74 -21.01
N GLY A 90 6.66 -2.25 -20.07
CA GLY A 90 8.05 -2.65 -20.32
C GLY A 90 8.15 -3.78 -21.35
N LEU A 91 7.27 -4.78 -21.28
CA LEU A 91 7.19 -5.88 -22.24
C LEU A 91 6.62 -5.47 -23.61
N SER A 92 5.78 -4.43 -23.64
CA SER A 92 5.16 -3.90 -24.87
C SER A 92 6.08 -2.97 -25.65
N SER A 93 7.17 -2.51 -25.04
CA SER A 93 8.22 -1.76 -25.73
C SER A 93 9.07 -2.76 -26.52
N PRO A 94 9.02 -2.78 -27.85
CA PRO A 94 9.93 -3.61 -28.59
C PRO A 94 11.32 -3.01 -28.40
N GLU A 95 12.17 -3.70 -27.66
CA GLU A 95 13.62 -3.66 -27.88
C GLU A 95 13.88 -4.12 -29.32
N SER A 96 13.55 -3.26 -30.27
CA SER A 96 13.96 -3.38 -31.66
C SER A 96 15.46 -3.13 -31.69
N GLY A 97 16.21 -4.22 -31.57
CA GLY A 97 17.44 -4.45 -32.28
C GLY A 97 18.72 -3.99 -31.59
N SER A 98 19.47 -4.96 -31.05
CA SER A 98 20.75 -5.35 -31.67
C SER A 98 21.36 -6.54 -30.95
N HIS A 99 20.77 -7.73 -31.15
CA HIS A 99 21.56 -8.95 -31.08
C HIS A 99 22.29 -9.07 -32.42
N SER A 100 23.35 -8.26 -32.58
CA SER A 100 24.20 -8.28 -33.77
C SER A 100 24.92 -9.61 -33.83
N THR A 101 24.39 -10.50 -34.67
CA THR A 101 25.05 -11.72 -35.11
C THR A 101 26.07 -11.34 -36.17
N PHE A 102 27.35 -11.35 -35.84
CA PHE A 102 28.46 -11.49 -36.79
C PHE A 102 29.54 -12.31 -36.05
N ALA A 103 29.66 -13.61 -36.31
CA ALA A 103 30.39 -14.24 -37.42
C ALA A 103 31.91 -14.14 -37.25
#